data_AF-A0AAV5WQG5-F1
#
_entry.id   AF-A0AAV5WQG5-F1
#
_cell.length_a   1.000
_cell.length_b   1.000
_cell.length_c   1.000
_cell.angle_alpha   90.00
_cell.angle_beta   90.00
_cell.angle_gamma   90.00
#
_symmetry.space_group_name_H-M   'P 1'
#
loop_
_entity.id
_entity.type
_entity.pdbx_description
1 polymer ?
#
loop_
_entity_poly.entity_id
_entity_poly.type
_entity_poly.pdbx_seq_one_letter_code
_entity_poly.pdbx_strand_id
1 'polypeptide(L)'
;MSTPTSRAVGLLYGQFIGDALGSRYEFLRGQGVRKKFESDRNTLGQIPLLGGGPFGYGPGVVTDDGEMAMSLLSSCIDLNHFDASDVACAYVRWRLTSPPDIGNTCRAALSISGDDGLRNKLNSSDWQSNLSQEKKNAVRMKVVENARRHNFQSLSNGSLMRQSVLAAFFSNEKTYAHLLSSVKSDTLLTHSHPDANDASLAFARTLFYLINGSTPEEAHQKTLEQAESKLIQ
;
A
#
# COMPACT_ATOMS: atom_id res chain seq x y z
N MET A 1 27.45 8.66 -3.18
CA MET A 1 26.54 7.62 -2.63
C MET A 1 25.15 8.23 -2.51
N SER A 2 24.09 7.47 -2.77
CA SER A 2 22.71 7.94 -2.62
C SER A 2 22.38 8.23 -1.15
N THR A 3 21.76 9.37 -0.87
CA THR A 3 21.29 9.76 0.47
C THR A 3 20.02 8.97 0.85
N PRO A 4 19.68 8.85 2.15
CA PRO A 4 18.41 8.27 2.59
C PRO A 4 17.20 8.89 1.89
N THR A 5 17.15 10.22 1.76
CA THR A 5 16.10 10.93 1.02
C THR A 5 16.02 10.47 -0.44
N SER A 6 17.15 10.38 -1.16
CA SER A 6 17.13 9.94 -2.57
C SER A 6 16.67 8.49 -2.72
N ARG A 7 16.97 7.63 -1.74
CA ARG A 7 16.50 6.23 -1.69
C ARG A 7 15.01 6.14 -1.38
N ALA A 8 14.51 6.94 -0.45
CA ALA A 8 13.07 7.02 -0.15
C ALA A 8 12.27 7.50 -1.36
N VAL A 9 12.76 8.52 -2.07
CA VAL A 9 12.15 8.99 -3.34
C VAL A 9 12.21 7.89 -4.40
N GLY A 10 13.36 7.22 -4.55
CA GLY A 10 13.52 6.09 -5.48
C GLY A 10 12.59 4.91 -5.16
N LEU A 11 12.34 4.64 -3.88
CA LEU A 11 11.37 3.64 -3.43
C LEU A 11 9.95 3.97 -3.90
N LEU A 12 9.51 5.22 -3.71
CA LEU A 12 8.18 5.65 -4.18
C LEU A 12 8.07 5.60 -5.70
N TYR A 13 9.08 6.05 -6.44
CA TYR A 13 9.09 5.88 -7.90
C TYR A 13 9.05 4.41 -8.31
N GLY A 14 9.83 3.56 -7.65
CA GLY A 14 9.85 2.12 -7.91
C GLY A 14 8.48 1.46 -7.70
N GLN A 15 7.76 1.84 -6.65
CA GLN A 15 6.38 1.42 -6.39
C GLN A 15 5.46 1.75 -7.58
N PHE A 16 5.37 3.02 -7.96
CA PHE A 16 4.41 3.46 -8.98
C PHE A 16 4.79 3.00 -10.39
N ILE A 17 6.10 3.00 -10.71
CA ILE A 17 6.59 2.47 -11.99
C ILE A 17 6.34 0.97 -12.07
N GLY A 18 6.62 0.23 -11.00
CA GLY A 18 6.44 -1.22 -10.93
C GLY A 18 4.98 -1.62 -11.11
N ASP A 19 4.06 -0.92 -10.45
CA ASP A 19 2.62 -1.09 -10.60
C ASP A 19 2.17 -0.82 -12.05
N ALA A 20 2.41 0.38 -12.57
CA ALA A 20 2.00 0.76 -13.92
C ALA A 20 2.60 -0.13 -15.02
N LEU A 21 3.81 -0.65 -14.81
CA LEU A 21 4.46 -1.61 -15.70
C LEU A 21 3.83 -3.00 -15.58
N GLY A 22 3.59 -3.46 -14.35
CA GLY A 22 3.14 -4.81 -14.02
C GLY A 22 1.69 -5.08 -14.40
N SER A 23 0.81 -4.09 -14.28
CA SER A 23 -0.63 -4.19 -14.59
C SER A 23 -0.91 -4.71 -16.01
N ARG A 24 -0.05 -4.36 -16.97
CA ARG A 24 -0.11 -4.83 -18.35
C ARG A 24 -0.01 -6.36 -18.49
N TYR A 25 0.62 -7.02 -17.52
CA TYR A 25 0.91 -8.45 -17.54
C TYR A 25 0.09 -9.25 -16.51
N GLU A 26 -0.79 -8.59 -15.78
CA GLU A 26 -1.63 -9.21 -14.76
C GLU A 26 -2.50 -10.34 -15.34
N PHE A 27 -2.73 -11.39 -14.54
CA PHE A 27 -3.44 -12.63 -14.88
C PHE A 27 -2.83 -13.46 -16.03
N LEU A 28 -1.73 -13.04 -16.63
CA LEU A 28 -0.99 -13.86 -17.58
C LEU A 28 -0.16 -14.92 -16.85
N ARG A 29 -0.15 -16.13 -17.40
CA ARG A 29 0.81 -17.17 -16.98
C ARG A 29 2.22 -16.81 -17.44
N GLY A 30 3.25 -17.36 -16.79
CA GLY A 30 4.65 -17.02 -17.08
C GLY A 30 5.08 -17.10 -18.55
N GLN A 31 4.57 -18.08 -19.32
CA GLN A 31 4.82 -18.12 -20.78
C GLN A 31 4.14 -16.96 -21.53
N GLY A 32 2.93 -16.58 -21.13
CA GLY A 32 2.22 -15.44 -21.68
C GLY A 32 2.92 -14.12 -21.36
N VAL A 33 3.39 -13.96 -20.11
CA VAL A 33 4.21 -12.82 -19.70
C VAL A 33 5.46 -12.72 -20.59
N ARG A 34 6.23 -13.80 -20.74
CA ARG A 34 7.43 -13.80 -21.59
C ARG A 34 7.12 -13.37 -23.03
N LYS A 35 6.13 -14.00 -23.67
CA LYS A 35 5.75 -13.64 -25.06
C LYS A 35 5.36 -12.17 -25.19
N LYS A 36 4.54 -11.68 -24.26
CA LYS A 36 4.04 -10.31 -24.27
C LYS A 36 5.17 -9.31 -24.00
N PHE A 37 6.02 -9.60 -23.03
CA PHE A 37 7.20 -8.80 -22.69
C PHE A 37 8.13 -8.64 -23.91
N GLU A 38 8.37 -9.72 -24.66
CA GLU A 38 9.21 -9.63 -25.87
C GLU A 38 8.58 -8.82 -26.99
N SER A 39 7.24 -8.87 -27.15
CA SER A 39 6.53 -8.05 -28.13
C SER A 39 6.44 -6.57 -27.74
N ASP A 40 6.51 -6.27 -26.45
CA ASP A 40 6.35 -4.92 -25.92
C ASP A 40 7.68 -4.13 -25.84
N ARG A 41 8.82 -4.80 -26.07
CA ARG A 41 10.12 -4.13 -26.13
C ARG A 41 10.17 -3.14 -27.29
N ASN A 42 10.67 -1.94 -27.01
CA ASN A 42 10.99 -0.97 -28.05
C ASN A 42 12.27 -1.35 -28.80
N THR A 43 12.62 -0.57 -29.83
CA THR A 43 13.82 -0.80 -30.66
C THR A 43 15.15 -0.72 -29.90
N LEU A 44 15.15 -0.14 -28.69
CA LEU A 44 16.31 -0.05 -27.79
C LEU A 44 16.35 -1.21 -26.77
N GLY A 45 15.42 -2.17 -26.86
CA GLY A 45 15.30 -3.28 -25.92
C GLY A 45 14.72 -2.90 -24.56
N GLN A 46 14.18 -1.69 -24.41
CA GLN A 46 13.55 -1.22 -23.18
C GLN A 46 12.05 -1.56 -23.17
N ILE A 47 11.47 -1.64 -21.97
CA ILE A 47 10.03 -1.85 -21.81
C ILE A 47 9.36 -0.50 -21.47
N PRO A 48 8.60 0.10 -22.42
CA PRO A 48 7.83 1.29 -22.14
C PRO A 48 6.61 1.00 -21.27
N LEU A 49 6.12 2.04 -20.57
CA LEU A 49 4.85 1.99 -19.83
C LEU A 49 3.67 2.08 -20.81
N LEU A 50 3.29 0.95 -21.40
CA LEU A 50 2.28 0.91 -22.46
C LEU A 50 0.82 0.88 -21.97
N GLY A 51 0.58 0.66 -20.68
CA GLY A 51 -0.77 0.44 -20.15
C GLY A 51 -1.41 -0.86 -20.67
N GLY A 52 -2.74 -0.88 -20.78
CA GLY A 52 -3.54 -2.03 -21.19
C GLY A 52 -3.90 -2.92 -20.01
N GLY A 53 -3.61 -4.23 -20.13
CA GLY A 53 -3.94 -5.20 -19.09
C GLY A 53 -5.44 -5.52 -19.01
N PRO A 54 -5.88 -6.23 -17.97
CA PRO A 54 -7.26 -6.71 -17.80
C PRO A 54 -8.30 -5.59 -17.73
N PHE A 55 -7.92 -4.41 -17.27
CA PHE A 55 -8.83 -3.26 -17.09
C PHE A 55 -8.62 -2.14 -18.11
N GLY A 56 -7.73 -2.32 -19.09
CA GLY A 56 -7.54 -1.36 -20.18
C GLY A 56 -6.95 -0.01 -19.74
N TYR A 57 -6.01 -0.01 -18.80
CA TYR A 57 -5.38 1.19 -18.27
C TYR A 57 -4.65 2.01 -19.35
N GLY A 58 -4.58 3.33 -19.15
CA GLY A 58 -3.75 4.21 -19.97
C GLY A 58 -2.23 4.00 -19.71
N PRO A 59 -1.36 4.41 -20.64
CA PRO A 59 0.10 4.44 -20.44
C PRO A 59 0.49 5.16 -19.13
N GLY A 60 1.21 4.46 -18.24
CA GLY A 60 1.70 5.01 -16.98
C GLY A 60 0.66 5.18 -15.87
N VAL A 61 -0.58 4.76 -16.09
CA VAL A 61 -1.63 4.75 -15.05
C VAL A 61 -1.36 3.61 -14.08
N VAL A 62 -1.44 3.91 -12.78
CA VAL A 62 -1.31 2.97 -11.67
C VAL A 62 -2.62 2.22 -11.39
N THR A 63 -2.56 1.13 -10.62
CA THR A 63 -3.72 0.33 -10.21
C THR A 63 -4.06 0.56 -8.74
N ASP A 64 -4.78 -0.37 -8.09
CA ASP A 64 -5.12 -0.24 -6.67
C ASP A 64 -3.87 -0.22 -5.78
N ASP A 65 -2.79 -0.91 -6.16
CA ASP A 65 -1.46 -0.81 -5.53
C ASP A 65 -1.03 0.66 -5.35
N GLY A 66 -0.95 1.41 -6.45
CA GLY A 66 -0.52 2.79 -6.47
C GLY A 66 -1.58 3.78 -5.96
N GLU A 67 -2.86 3.57 -6.24
CA GLU A 67 -3.94 4.46 -5.80
C GLU A 67 -4.15 4.40 -4.27
N MET A 68 -4.08 3.21 -3.67
CA MET A 68 -4.10 3.07 -2.21
C MET A 68 -2.81 3.64 -1.59
N ALA A 69 -1.64 3.41 -2.20
CA ALA A 69 -0.40 4.03 -1.75
C ALA A 69 -0.48 5.57 -1.78
N MET A 70 -1.05 6.17 -2.84
CA MET A 70 -1.27 7.63 -2.91
C MET A 70 -2.25 8.12 -1.85
N SER A 71 -3.31 7.38 -1.56
CA SER A 71 -4.27 7.72 -0.50
C SER A 71 -3.60 7.75 0.88
N LEU A 72 -2.73 6.78 1.16
CA LEU A 72 -1.92 6.73 2.38
C LEU A 72 -0.93 7.90 2.46
N LEU A 73 -0.23 8.16 1.35
CA LEU A 73 0.78 9.22 1.25
C LEU A 73 0.16 10.60 1.47
N SER A 74 -0.99 10.90 0.83
CA SER A 74 -1.71 12.16 1.01
C SER A 74 -2.08 12.36 2.48
N SER A 75 -2.72 11.38 3.11
CA SER A 75 -3.12 11.45 4.52
C SER A 75 -1.93 11.76 5.44
N CYS A 76 -0.80 11.07 5.24
CA CYS A 76 0.41 11.30 6.03
C CYS A 76 1.02 12.71 5.81
N ILE A 77 1.02 13.22 4.58
CA ILE A 77 1.53 14.56 4.26
C ILE A 77 0.62 15.63 4.84
N ASP A 78 -0.70 15.51 4.62
CA ASP A 78 -1.70 16.50 5.02
C ASP A 78 -1.72 16.69 6.55
N LEU A 79 -1.52 15.60 7.30
CA LEU A 79 -1.49 15.63 8.77
C LEU A 79 -0.07 15.79 9.35
N ASN A 80 0.97 15.65 8.54
CA ASN A 80 2.37 15.56 8.97
C ASN A 80 2.62 14.48 10.05
N HIS A 81 1.78 13.43 10.07
CA HIS A 81 1.93 12.22 10.88
C HIS A 81 1.02 11.12 10.33
N PHE A 82 1.20 9.88 10.79
CA PHE A 82 0.29 8.79 10.48
C PHE A 82 -0.91 8.78 11.45
N ASP A 83 -2.12 8.89 10.91
CA ASP A 83 -3.38 8.68 11.62
C ASP A 83 -4.19 7.59 10.92
N ALA A 84 -4.35 6.44 11.57
CA ALA A 84 -5.04 5.28 10.99
C ALA A 84 -6.55 5.54 10.73
N SER A 85 -7.17 6.50 11.42
CA SER A 85 -8.56 6.88 11.18
C SER A 85 -8.71 7.76 9.96
N ASP A 86 -7.78 8.69 9.75
CA ASP A 86 -7.73 9.48 8.52
C ASP A 86 -7.44 8.61 7.30
N VAL A 87 -6.47 7.71 7.40
CA VAL A 87 -6.14 6.73 6.35
C VAL A 87 -7.33 5.83 6.02
N ALA A 88 -8.07 5.35 7.04
CA ALA A 88 -9.28 4.54 6.80
C ALA A 88 -10.34 5.34 6.01
N CYS A 89 -10.52 6.63 6.33
CA CYS A 89 -11.41 7.50 5.57
C CYS A 89 -10.92 7.72 4.14
N ALA A 90 -9.62 7.93 3.93
CA ALA A 90 -9.01 8.10 2.62
C ALA A 90 -9.24 6.85 1.73
N TYR A 91 -9.04 5.64 2.26
CA TYR A 91 -9.31 4.40 1.51
C TYR A 91 -10.80 4.19 1.22
N VAL A 92 -11.69 4.49 2.16
CA VAL A 92 -13.14 4.42 1.91
C VAL A 92 -13.53 5.42 0.82
N ARG A 93 -13.00 6.65 0.89
CA ARG A 93 -13.22 7.68 -0.12
C ARG A 93 -12.73 7.22 -1.49
N TRP A 94 -11.54 6.65 -1.57
CA TRP A 94 -11.02 6.04 -2.80
C TRP A 94 -11.95 4.94 -3.33
N ARG A 95 -12.38 3.98 -2.49
CA ARG A 95 -13.34 2.95 -2.90
C ARG A 95 -14.64 3.56 -3.46
N LEU A 96 -15.12 4.67 -2.90
CA LEU A 96 -16.36 5.33 -3.35
C LEU A 96 -16.27 5.95 -4.74
N THR A 97 -15.07 6.14 -5.29
CA THR A 97 -14.88 6.54 -6.71
C THR A 97 -15.12 5.38 -7.68
N SER A 98 -15.38 4.17 -7.15
CA SER A 98 -15.54 2.94 -7.94
C SER A 98 -14.32 2.66 -8.82
N PRO A 99 -13.14 2.43 -8.20
CA PRO A 99 -11.93 2.16 -8.95
C PRO A 99 -12.11 0.90 -9.83
N PRO A 100 -11.50 0.87 -11.04
CA PRO A 100 -11.64 -0.24 -11.97
C PRO A 100 -11.11 -1.55 -11.38
N ASP A 101 -10.08 -1.47 -10.54
CA ASP A 101 -9.53 -2.58 -9.78
C ASP A 101 -9.57 -2.30 -8.28
N ILE A 102 -9.83 -3.35 -7.51
CA ILE A 102 -9.71 -3.40 -6.05
C ILE A 102 -9.87 -4.86 -5.63
N GLY A 103 -8.82 -5.40 -5.00
CA GLY A 103 -8.83 -6.76 -4.49
C GLY A 103 -10.01 -7.04 -3.54
N ASN A 104 -10.56 -8.27 -3.61
CA ASN A 104 -11.74 -8.67 -2.84
C ASN A 104 -11.62 -8.41 -1.33
N THR A 105 -10.43 -8.65 -0.77
CA THR A 105 -10.11 -8.41 0.64
C THR A 105 -10.20 -6.91 0.99
N CYS A 106 -9.57 -6.04 0.20
CA CYS A 106 -9.68 -4.59 0.36
C CYS A 106 -11.14 -4.13 0.21
N ARG A 107 -11.83 -4.61 -0.82
CA ARG A 107 -13.25 -4.29 -1.08
C ARG A 107 -14.14 -4.66 0.11
N ALA A 108 -13.99 -5.85 0.67
CA ALA A 108 -14.79 -6.32 1.80
C ALA A 108 -14.58 -5.46 3.05
N ALA A 109 -13.33 -5.13 3.38
CA ALA A 109 -13.01 -4.28 4.53
C ALA A 109 -13.56 -2.85 4.37
N LEU A 110 -13.34 -2.24 3.21
CA LEU A 110 -13.68 -0.84 2.93
C LEU A 110 -15.16 -0.62 2.60
N SER A 111 -15.95 -1.69 2.50
CA SER A 111 -17.39 -1.59 2.26
C SER A 111 -18.14 -1.18 3.52
N ILE A 112 -18.20 0.13 3.75
CA ILE A 112 -19.04 0.71 4.78
C ILE A 112 -20.39 1.13 4.21
N SER A 113 -21.48 0.73 4.87
CA SER A 113 -22.80 1.30 4.65
C SER A 113 -22.82 2.67 5.32
N GLY A 114 -22.62 3.73 4.55
CA GLY A 114 -22.87 5.09 5.04
C GLY A 114 -24.37 5.38 4.99
N ASP A 115 -24.86 6.20 5.92
CA ASP A 115 -25.97 7.07 5.55
C ASP A 115 -25.49 8.01 4.41
N ASP A 116 -26.43 8.61 3.68
CA ASP A 116 -26.08 9.54 2.60
C ASP A 116 -25.18 10.69 3.09
N GLY A 117 -25.25 11.02 4.38
CA GLY A 117 -24.45 12.05 5.03
C GLY A 117 -22.95 11.76 5.08
N LEU A 118 -22.54 10.54 5.43
CA LEU A 118 -21.12 10.18 5.47
C LEU A 118 -20.51 10.16 4.07
N ARG A 119 -21.23 9.59 3.10
CA ARG A 119 -20.78 9.54 1.70
C ARG A 119 -20.58 10.95 1.13
N ASN A 120 -21.54 11.84 1.34
CA ASN A 120 -21.46 13.22 0.87
C ASN A 120 -20.28 13.97 1.48
N LYS A 121 -20.00 13.76 2.77
CA LYS A 121 -18.85 14.39 3.44
C LYS A 121 -17.50 13.86 2.98
N LEU A 122 -17.38 12.55 2.75
CA LEU A 122 -16.13 11.98 2.23
C LEU A 122 -15.85 12.41 0.78
N ASN A 123 -16.89 12.67 -0.01
CA ASN A 123 -16.74 13.13 -1.39
C ASN A 123 -16.35 14.61 -1.51
N SER A 124 -16.43 15.41 -0.44
CA SER A 124 -16.01 16.82 -0.50
C SER A 124 -14.49 16.94 -0.56
N SER A 125 -13.99 18.01 -1.18
CA SER A 125 -12.54 18.27 -1.29
C SER A 125 -11.90 18.57 0.07
N ASP A 126 -12.69 19.02 1.03
CA ASP A 126 -12.33 19.41 2.40
C ASP A 126 -12.76 18.35 3.43
N TRP A 127 -12.93 17.09 3.02
CA TRP A 127 -13.40 16.02 3.89
C TRP A 127 -12.55 15.85 5.17
N GLN A 128 -11.24 16.07 5.07
CA GLN A 128 -10.31 15.93 6.20
C GLN A 128 -10.61 16.90 7.34
N SER A 129 -10.98 18.14 7.03
CA SER A 129 -11.37 19.14 8.04
C SER A 129 -12.85 19.04 8.43
N ASN A 130 -13.71 18.55 7.53
CA ASN A 130 -15.15 18.45 7.75
C ASN A 130 -15.61 17.20 8.52
N LEU A 131 -14.77 16.16 8.62
CA LEU A 131 -15.01 15.02 9.50
C LEU A 131 -14.29 15.23 10.83
N SER A 132 -15.06 15.26 11.93
CA SER A 132 -14.48 15.24 13.27
C SER A 132 -13.70 13.94 13.51
N GLN A 133 -12.70 14.00 14.39
CA GLN A 133 -11.89 12.82 14.73
C GLN A 133 -12.74 11.65 15.24
N GLU A 134 -13.81 11.92 15.99
CA GLU A 134 -14.77 10.90 16.43
C GLU A 134 -15.41 10.16 15.25
N LYS A 135 -15.79 10.87 14.19
CA LYS A 135 -16.36 10.26 12.98
C LYS A 135 -15.32 9.49 12.19
N LYS A 136 -14.09 10.00 12.08
CA LYS A 136 -12.98 9.26 11.46
C LYS A 136 -12.70 7.96 12.22
N ASN A 137 -12.69 8.02 13.55
CA ASN A 137 -12.53 6.85 14.42
C ASN A 137 -13.67 5.84 14.21
N ALA A 138 -14.92 6.29 14.07
CA ALA A 138 -16.05 5.41 13.79
C ALA A 138 -15.89 4.67 12.44
N VAL A 139 -15.42 5.37 11.40
CA VAL A 139 -15.07 4.75 10.10
C VAL A 139 -13.98 3.70 10.29
N ARG A 140 -12.89 4.04 10.99
CA ARG A 140 -11.80 3.10 11.27
C ARG A 140 -12.29 1.83 11.95
N MET A 141 -13.09 1.97 13.01
CA MET A 141 -13.61 0.84 13.78
C MET A 141 -14.47 -0.06 12.89
N LYS A 142 -15.29 0.52 12.00
CA LYS A 142 -16.11 -0.26 11.08
C LYS A 142 -15.27 -1.01 10.05
N VAL A 143 -14.27 -0.35 9.48
CA VAL A 143 -13.33 -0.93 8.51
C VAL A 143 -12.54 -2.09 9.12
N VAL A 144 -12.00 -1.92 10.32
CA VAL A 144 -11.29 -2.98 11.06
C VAL A 144 -12.22 -4.14 11.41
N GLU A 145 -13.45 -3.87 11.81
CA GLU A 145 -14.45 -4.90 12.09
C GLU A 145 -14.81 -5.71 10.83
N ASN A 146 -15.01 -5.02 9.70
CA ASN A 146 -15.24 -5.69 8.43
C ASN A 146 -14.04 -6.58 8.05
N ALA A 147 -12.80 -6.09 8.20
CA ALA A 147 -11.60 -6.88 7.95
C ALA A 147 -11.56 -8.14 8.83
N ARG A 148 -11.84 -8.02 10.14
CA ARG A 148 -11.90 -9.18 11.04
C ARG A 148 -13.00 -10.16 10.65
N ARG A 149 -14.17 -9.68 10.25
CA ARG A 149 -15.31 -10.53 9.92
C ARG A 149 -15.14 -11.26 8.59
N HIS A 150 -14.60 -10.58 7.59
CA HIS A 150 -14.60 -11.06 6.21
C HIS A 150 -13.23 -11.55 5.74
N ASN A 151 -12.15 -11.08 6.35
CA ASN A 151 -10.79 -11.27 5.85
C ASN A 151 -9.89 -12.03 6.84
N PHE A 152 -10.44 -12.65 7.88
CA PHE A 152 -9.66 -13.35 8.91
C PHE A 152 -8.81 -14.51 8.37
N GLN A 153 -9.12 -15.04 7.19
CA GLN A 153 -8.34 -16.08 6.51
C GLN A 153 -7.58 -15.57 5.28
N SER A 154 -7.69 -14.28 4.94
CA SER A 154 -7.06 -13.77 3.73
C SER A 154 -5.56 -13.58 3.92
N LEU A 155 -4.80 -14.16 2.99
CA LEU A 155 -3.35 -14.00 2.84
C LEU A 155 -2.99 -13.24 1.56
N SER A 156 -3.94 -12.49 0.98
CA SER A 156 -3.63 -11.63 -0.18
C SER A 156 -2.63 -10.54 0.17
N ASN A 157 -1.92 -10.04 -0.83
CA ASN A 157 -0.89 -8.99 -0.71
C ASN A 157 -1.45 -7.57 -0.52
N GLY A 158 -2.78 -7.41 -0.49
CA GLY A 158 -3.43 -6.11 -0.56
C GLY A 158 -2.97 -5.11 0.50
N SER A 159 -2.59 -5.55 1.70
CA SER A 159 -1.96 -4.67 2.71
C SER A 159 -0.50 -4.38 2.40
N LEU A 160 0.27 -5.37 1.97
CA LEU A 160 1.71 -5.27 1.75
C LEU A 160 2.04 -4.28 0.62
N MET A 161 1.24 -4.28 -0.45
CA MET A 161 1.50 -3.56 -1.69
C MET A 161 1.64 -2.03 -1.54
N ARG A 162 1.22 -1.44 -0.41
CA ARG A 162 1.24 0.01 -0.17
C ARG A 162 2.19 0.47 0.95
N GLN A 163 2.93 -0.45 1.58
CA GLN A 163 3.75 -0.14 2.76
C GLN A 163 5.05 0.62 2.46
N SER A 164 5.43 0.73 1.18
CA SER A 164 6.56 1.55 0.72
C SER A 164 6.42 3.02 1.15
N VAL A 165 5.18 3.51 1.23
CA VAL A 165 4.85 4.86 1.68
C VAL A 165 5.28 5.12 3.11
N LEU A 166 4.94 4.24 4.04
CA LEU A 166 5.33 4.42 5.45
C LEU A 166 6.85 4.27 5.62
N ALA A 167 7.48 3.35 4.90
CA ALA A 167 8.94 3.20 4.93
C ALA A 167 9.65 4.48 4.45
N ALA A 168 9.13 5.14 3.41
CA ALA A 168 9.64 6.42 2.94
C ALA A 168 9.33 7.57 3.93
N PHE A 169 8.11 7.62 4.48
CA PHE A 169 7.68 8.66 5.41
C PHE A 169 8.52 8.68 6.70
N PHE A 170 8.81 7.50 7.25
CA PHE A 170 9.63 7.35 8.47
C PHE A 170 11.13 7.20 8.19
N SER A 171 11.60 7.45 6.96
CA SER A 171 12.99 7.13 6.55
C SER A 171 14.07 7.87 7.34
N ASN A 172 13.73 9.05 7.88
CA ASN A 172 14.66 9.90 8.64
C ASN A 172 14.67 9.60 10.14
N GLU A 173 13.81 8.69 10.61
CA GLU A 173 13.82 8.30 12.02
C GLU A 173 15.03 7.43 12.36
N LYS A 174 15.51 7.53 13.60
CA LYS A 174 16.65 6.73 14.08
C LYS A 174 16.33 5.24 14.23
N THR A 175 15.06 4.90 14.40
CA THR A 175 14.57 3.53 14.61
C THR A 175 13.32 3.30 13.78
N TYR A 176 12.95 2.05 13.53
CA TYR A 176 11.73 1.70 12.82
C TYR A 176 10.50 1.53 13.74
N ALA A 177 10.54 2.02 14.98
CA ALA A 177 9.45 1.80 15.95
C ALA A 177 8.11 2.37 15.48
N HIS A 178 8.08 3.65 15.07
CA HIS A 178 6.86 4.27 14.53
C HIS A 178 6.48 3.69 13.17
N LEU A 179 7.45 3.32 12.35
CA LEU A 179 7.21 2.61 11.10
C LEU A 179 6.41 1.32 11.34
N LEU A 180 6.89 0.44 12.21
CA LEU A 180 6.25 -0.86 12.45
C LEU A 180 4.89 -0.72 13.14
N SER A 181 4.72 0.23 14.07
CA SER A 181 3.40 0.47 14.69
C SER A 181 2.38 1.02 13.69
N SER A 182 2.81 1.87 12.76
CA SER A 182 1.98 2.43 11.69
C SER A 182 1.63 1.37 10.64
N VAL A 183 2.60 0.58 10.18
CA VAL A 183 2.39 -0.55 9.25
C VAL A 183 1.42 -1.57 9.83
N LYS A 184 1.55 -1.91 11.11
CA LYS A 184 0.61 -2.80 11.78
C LYS A 184 -0.80 -2.21 11.77
N SER A 185 -0.93 -0.93 12.08
CA SER A 185 -2.22 -0.23 12.13
C SER A 185 -2.88 -0.12 10.75
N ASP A 186 -2.11 0.20 9.71
CA ASP A 186 -2.59 0.26 8.32
C ASP A 186 -2.99 -1.12 7.79
N THR A 187 -2.18 -2.14 8.05
CA THR A 187 -2.46 -3.51 7.62
C THR A 187 -3.82 -3.98 8.16
N LEU A 188 -4.07 -3.75 9.45
CA LEU A 188 -5.31 -4.14 10.13
C LEU A 188 -6.57 -3.44 9.60
N LEU A 189 -6.44 -2.36 8.81
CA LEU A 189 -7.59 -1.75 8.14
C LEU A 189 -8.19 -2.68 7.08
N THR A 190 -7.42 -3.62 6.54
CA THR A 190 -7.89 -4.47 5.43
C THR A 190 -7.59 -5.95 5.63
N HIS A 191 -6.49 -6.29 6.30
CA HIS A 191 -6.02 -7.66 6.48
C HIS A 191 -5.82 -7.89 7.98
N SER A 192 -6.63 -8.77 8.56
CA SER A 192 -6.57 -9.10 9.99
C SER A 192 -5.79 -10.38 10.29
N HIS A 193 -5.34 -11.11 9.26
CA HIS A 193 -4.57 -12.34 9.45
C HIS A 193 -3.16 -12.01 10.02
N PRO A 194 -2.67 -12.74 11.04
CA PRO A 194 -1.33 -12.55 11.60
C PRO A 194 -0.22 -12.58 10.54
N ASP A 195 -0.19 -13.60 9.67
CA ASP A 195 0.84 -13.72 8.64
C ASP A 195 0.85 -12.55 7.65
N ALA A 196 -0.31 -11.99 7.29
CA ALA A 196 -0.36 -10.79 6.44
C ALA A 196 0.24 -9.57 7.17
N ASN A 197 0.05 -9.49 8.49
CA ASN A 197 0.69 -8.50 9.35
C ASN A 197 2.20 -8.70 9.39
N ASP A 198 2.67 -9.91 9.67
CA ASP A 198 4.09 -10.22 9.77
C ASP A 198 4.82 -10.01 8.43
N ALA A 199 4.21 -10.39 7.31
CA ALA A 199 4.73 -10.12 5.98
C ALA A 199 4.87 -8.62 5.71
N SER A 200 3.85 -7.82 6.05
CA SER A 200 3.87 -6.37 5.87
C SER A 200 4.93 -5.70 6.76
N LEU A 201 5.09 -6.17 8.00
CA LEU A 201 6.10 -5.70 8.95
C LEU A 201 7.52 -6.05 8.51
N ALA A 202 7.74 -7.28 8.04
CA ALA A 202 9.03 -7.72 7.52
C ALA A 202 9.43 -6.89 6.30
N PHE A 203 8.50 -6.73 5.34
CA PHE A 203 8.71 -5.92 4.15
C PHE A 203 9.09 -4.47 4.49
N ALA A 204 8.31 -3.80 5.35
CA ALA A 204 8.60 -2.42 5.76
C ALA A 204 9.95 -2.29 6.48
N ARG A 205 10.31 -3.27 7.33
CA ARG A 205 11.63 -3.29 8.00
C ARG A 205 12.77 -3.42 7.00
N THR A 206 12.65 -4.31 6.02
CA THR A 206 13.66 -4.46 4.96
C THR A 206 13.84 -3.14 4.19
N LEU A 207 12.74 -2.49 3.82
CA LEU A 207 12.79 -1.19 3.16
C LEU A 207 13.49 -0.12 3.99
N PHE A 208 13.23 -0.07 5.30
CA PHE A 208 13.92 0.86 6.20
C PHE A 208 15.44 0.67 6.20
N TYR A 209 15.92 -0.58 6.25
CA TYR A 209 17.36 -0.87 6.17
C TYR A 209 17.97 -0.47 4.82
N LEU A 210 17.27 -0.76 3.71
CA LEU A 210 17.72 -0.40 2.36
C LEU A 210 17.82 1.12 2.18
N ILE A 211 16.83 1.87 2.67
CA ILE A 211 16.85 3.34 2.63
C ILE A 211 18.03 3.88 3.46
N ASN A 212 18.31 3.27 4.61
CA ASN A 212 19.37 3.67 5.52
C ASN A 212 20.75 3.07 5.18
N GLY A 213 20.93 2.61 3.94
CA GLY A 213 22.24 2.30 3.37
C GLY A 213 22.72 0.86 3.53
N SER A 214 21.92 -0.04 4.10
CA SER A 214 22.25 -1.48 4.06
C SER A 214 22.23 -2.01 2.62
N THR A 215 23.06 -3.00 2.32
CA THR A 215 22.95 -3.77 1.08
C THR A 215 21.68 -4.65 1.09
N PRO A 216 21.23 -5.18 -0.06
CA PRO A 216 20.14 -6.15 -0.10
C PRO A 216 20.35 -7.35 0.84
N GLU A 217 21.56 -7.91 0.87
CA GLU A 217 21.93 -9.05 1.70
C GLU A 217 21.88 -8.69 3.18
N GLU A 218 22.43 -7.53 3.57
CA GLU A 218 22.39 -7.05 4.95
C GLU A 218 20.97 -6.76 5.42
N ALA A 219 20.15 -6.11 4.57
CA ALA A 219 18.76 -5.79 4.91
C ALA A 219 17.91 -7.05 5.06
N HIS A 220 18.12 -8.05 4.20
CA HIS A 220 17.49 -9.35 4.30
C HIS A 220 17.89 -10.06 5.60
N GLN A 221 19.19 -10.18 5.87
CA GLN A 221 19.70 -10.88 7.05
C GLN A 221 19.20 -10.26 8.36
N LYS A 222 19.28 -8.92 8.51
CA LYS A 222 18.76 -8.21 9.68
C LYS A 222 17.25 -8.39 9.86
N THR A 223 16.50 -8.45 8.76
CA THR A 223 15.05 -8.67 8.82
C THR A 223 14.73 -10.09 9.27
N LEU A 224 15.45 -11.07 8.72
CA LEU A 224 15.28 -12.50 9.01
C LEU A 224 15.57 -12.83 10.48
N GLU A 225 16.72 -12.40 11.01
CA GLU A 225 17.09 -12.61 12.42
C GLU A 225 16.00 -12.11 13.38
N GLN A 226 15.39 -10.97 13.04
CA GLN A 226 14.33 -10.40 13.86
C GLN A 226 12.97 -11.09 13.69
N ALA A 227 12.70 -11.69 12.53
CA ALA A 227 11.53 -12.54 12.36
C ALA A 227 11.66 -13.84 13.16
N GLU A 228 12.84 -14.47 13.13
CA GLU A 228 13.15 -15.71 13.85
C GLU A 228 13.14 -15.53 15.37
N SER A 229 13.72 -14.44 15.88
CA SER A 229 13.72 -14.16 17.33
C SER A 229 12.31 -13.97 17.93
N LYS A 230 11.31 -13.59 17.12
CA LYS A 230 9.91 -13.52 17.56
C LYS A 230 9.19 -14.86 17.53
N LEU A 231 9.65 -15.81 16.73
CA LEU A 231 9.09 -17.17 16.69
C LEU A 231 9.56 -18.03 17.88
N ILE A 232 10.63 -17.60 18.56
CA ILE A 232 11.26 -18.28 19.71
C ILE A 232 10.75 -17.71 21.06
N GLN A 233 9.96 -16.62 21.05
CA GLN A 233 9.35 -16.01 22.24
C GLN A 233 7.88 -16.40 22.38
#